data_AF-A0A6I1VZZ3-F1
#
_entry.id   AF-A0A6I1VZZ3-F1
#
_cell.length_a   1.000
_cell.length_b   1.000
_cell.length_c   1.000
_cell.angle_alpha   90.00
_cell.angle_beta   90.00
_cell.angle_gamma   90.00
#
_symmetry.space_group_name_H-M   'P 1'
#
loop_
_entity.id
_entity.type
_entity.pdbx_description
1 polymer ?
#
loop_
_entity_poly.entity_id
_entity_poly.type
_entity_poly.pdbx_seq_one_letter_code
_entity_poly.pdbx_strand_id
1 'polypeptide(L)' 'MKISIIGLPVVMVAVLALAGCATPTVVTLQNGTQYLTKDMPNTKSTSGFYEFEDIAGKHI' A
#
# COMPACT_ATOMS: atom_id res chain seq x y z
N MET A 1 -8.11 -18.18 30.28
CA MET A 1 -8.70 -17.46 29.14
C MET A 1 -9.16 -18.49 28.12
N LYS A 2 -10.45 -18.52 27.77
CA LYS A 2 -11.07 -19.56 26.94
C LYS A 2 -11.39 -18.92 25.60
N ILE A 3 -10.41 -18.87 24.70
CA ILE A 3 -10.59 -18.33 23.34
C ILE A 3 -11.61 -19.24 22.66
N SER A 4 -12.82 -18.71 22.46
CA SER A 4 -13.92 -19.44 21.84
C SER A 4 -13.51 -19.88 20.44
N ILE A 5 -13.94 -21.06 19.99
CA ILE A 5 -13.67 -21.65 18.67
C ILE A 5 -14.08 -20.70 17.51
N ILE A 6 -14.92 -19.71 17.80
CA ILE A 6 -15.41 -18.68 16.87
C ILE A 6 -14.42 -17.50 16.74
N GLY A 7 -13.50 -17.30 17.69
CA GLY A 7 -12.55 -16.19 17.66
C GLY A 7 -11.52 -16.30 16.53
N LEU A 8 -11.05 -17.52 16.24
CA LEU A 8 -10.05 -17.75 15.19
C LEU A 8 -10.54 -17.40 13.77
N PRO A 9 -11.73 -17.86 13.31
CA PRO A 9 -12.22 -17.49 11.98
C PRO A 9 -12.53 -15.99 11.85
N VAL A 10 -13.01 -15.34 12.92
CA VAL A 10 -13.28 -13.88 12.91
C VAL A 10 -11.98 -13.08 12.73
N VAL A 11 -10.91 -13.46 13.43
CA VAL A 11 -9.59 -12.84 13.25
C VAL A 11 -9.09 -13.04 11.81
N MET A 12 -9.29 -14.23 11.25
CA MET A 12 -8.84 -14.53 9.89
C MET A 12 -9.58 -13.69 8.83
N VAL A 13 -10.90 -13.53 8.96
CA VAL A 13 -11.69 -12.66 8.08
C VAL A 13 -11.27 -11.19 8.22
N ALA A 14 -11.01 -10.73 9.44
CA ALA A 14 -10.54 -9.36 9.66
C ALA A 14 -9.18 -9.08 9.00
N VAL A 15 -8.22 -10.02 9.07
CA VAL A 15 -6.91 -9.88 8.43
C VAL A 15 -7.04 -9.86 6.90
N LEU A 16 -7.89 -10.72 6.34
CA LEU A 16 -8.14 -10.77 4.89
C LEU A 16 -8.78 -9.48 4.37
N ALA A 17 -9.67 -8.86 5.15
CA ALA A 17 -10.28 -7.59 4.79
C ALA A 17 -9.27 -6.42 4.70
N LEU A 18 -8.22 -6.42 5.53
CA LEU A 18 -7.19 -5.37 5.52
C LEU A 18 -6.18 -5.50 4.37
N ALA A 19 -5.98 -6.70 3.83
CA ALA A 19 -5.02 -6.94 2.75
C ALA A 19 -5.41 -6.29 1.40
N GLY A 20 -6.67 -5.84 1.26
CA GLY A 20 -7.20 -5.28 0.02
C GLY A 20 -7.09 -3.75 -0.14
N CYS A 21 -6.52 -3.03 0.82
CA CYS A 21 -6.46 -1.56 0.75
C CYS A 21 -5.32 -0.99 -0.11
N ALA A 22 -4.42 -1.84 -0.63
CA ALA A 22 -3.33 -1.36 -1.45
C ALA A 22 -3.83 -0.96 -2.85
N THR A 23 -3.49 0.26 -3.30
CA THR A 23 -3.95 0.80 -4.60
C THR A 23 -2.77 0.99 -5.55
N PRO A 24 -2.40 -0.03 -6.34
CA PRO A 24 -1.26 0.05 -7.24
C PRO A 24 -1.52 1.10 -8.32
N THR A 25 -0.54 1.98 -8.53
CA THR A 25 -0.63 3.11 -9.48
C THR A 25 0.63 3.17 -10.34
N VAL A 26 0.53 3.75 -11.54
CA VAL A 26 1.68 4.01 -12.40
C VAL A 26 2.04 5.50 -12.32
N VAL A 27 3.28 5.78 -11.94
CA VAL A 27 3.84 7.15 -11.93
C VAL A 27 4.73 7.32 -13.16
N THR A 28 4.34 8.22 -14.05
CA THR A 28 5.10 8.56 -15.26
C THR A 28 5.86 9.86 -15.06
N LEU A 29 7.18 9.81 -15.19
CA LEU A 29 8.06 10.97 -15.13
C LEU A 29 8.07 11.70 -16.47
N GLN A 30 8.45 12.98 -16.44
CA GLN A 30 8.53 13.84 -17.63
C GLN A 30 9.52 13.33 -18.69
N ASN A 31 10.52 12.56 -18.28
CA ASN A 31 11.49 11.91 -19.18
C ASN A 31 10.97 10.59 -19.80
N GLY A 32 9.74 10.16 -19.48
CA GLY A 32 9.14 8.93 -19.96
C GLY A 32 9.40 7.69 -19.09
N THR A 33 10.19 7.80 -18.01
CA THR A 33 10.35 6.70 -17.04
C THR A 33 9.03 6.43 -16.33
N GLN A 34 8.68 5.15 -16.16
CA GLN A 34 7.47 4.72 -15.46
C GLN A 34 7.84 3.89 -14.23
N TYR A 35 7.20 4.18 -13.10
CA TYR A 35 7.28 3.38 -11.89
C TYR A 35 5.93 2.77 -11.59
N LEU A 36 5.94 1.47 -11.32
CA LEU A 36 4.81 0.81 -10.68
C LEU A 36 4.99 0.97 -9.17
N THR A 37 3.99 1.54 -8.51
CA THR A 37 4.01 1.79 -7.08
C THR A 37 3.18 0.75 -6.34
N LYS A 38 3.57 0.45 -5.10
CA LYS A 38 2.75 -0.42 -4.23
C LYS A 38 1.40 0.22 -3.92
N ASP A 39 1.43 1.53 -3.72
CA ASP A 39 0.30 2.34 -3.28
C ASP A 39 0.25 3.68 -3.99
N MET A 40 -0.81 4.44 -3.71
CA MET A 40 -1.01 5.76 -4.27
C MET A 40 0.11 6.72 -3.80
N PRO A 41 0.76 7.46 -4.71
CA PRO A 41 1.83 8.39 -4.37
C PRO A 41 1.35 9.54 -3.47
N ASN A 42 2.19 9.99 -2.55
CA ASN A 42 1.94 11.18 -1.74
C ASN A 42 2.27 12.43 -2.55
N THR A 43 1.23 13.18 -2.89
CA THR A 43 1.31 14.40 -3.72
C THR A 43 1.41 15.69 -2.90
N LYS A 44 1.32 15.60 -1.56
CA LYS A 44 1.23 16.75 -0.65
C LYS A 44 2.35 16.76 0.38
N SER A 45 3.54 16.28 0.00
CA SER A 45 4.69 16.35 0.90
C SER A 45 5.09 17.80 1.16
N THR A 46 5.47 18.09 2.41
CA THR A 46 5.98 19.39 2.83
C THR A 46 7.25 19.78 2.06
N SER A 47 7.98 18.80 1.53
CA SER A 47 9.18 18.99 0.71
C SER A 47 8.87 19.55 -0.70
N GLY A 48 7.61 19.47 -1.14
CA GLY A 48 7.19 19.83 -2.50
C GLY A 48 7.46 18.75 -3.55
N PHE A 49 7.94 17.57 -3.14
CA PHE A 49 8.14 16.41 -4.02
C PHE A 49 6.97 15.43 -3.95
N TYR A 50 6.81 14.66 -5.03
CA TYR A 50 5.95 13.48 -5.04
C TYR A 50 6.72 12.32 -4.43
N GLU A 51 6.21 11.72 -3.37
CA GLU A 51 6.86 10.59 -2.69
C GLU A 51 6.09 9.30 -2.95
N PHE A 52 6.80 8.23 -3.28
CA PHE A 52 6.16 6.93 -3.50
C PHE A 52 7.11 5.77 -3.25
N GLU A 53 6.54 4.60 -2.97
CA GLU A 53 7.28 3.35 -2.87
C GLU A 53 7.05 2.52 -4.14
N ASP A 54 8.13 2.13 -4.80
CA ASP A 54 8.04 1.23 -5.94
C ASP A 54 7.67 -0.20 -5.50
N ILE A 55 7.30 -1.05 -6.46
CA ILE A 55 6.99 -2.47 -6.16
C ILE A 55 8.16 -3.24 -5.53
N ALA A 56 9.39 -2.82 -5.75
CA ALA A 56 10.60 -3.42 -5.18
C ALA A 56 10.87 -2.94 -3.73
N GLY A 57 10.08 -1.99 -3.21
CA GLY A 57 10.21 -1.43 -1.87
C GLY A 57 11.17 -0.26 -1.76
N LYS A 58 11.58 0.34 -2.87
CA LYS A 58 12.40 1.55 -2.88
C LYS A 58 11.51 2.78 -2.72
N HIS A 59 11.80 3.59 -1.71
CA HIS A 59 11.20 4.91 -1.54
C HIS A 59 11.88 5.93 -2.46
N ILE A 60 11.08 6.68 -3.20
CA ILE A 60 11.50 7.72 -4.17
C ILE A 60 10.80 9.02 -3.81
#